data_AF-A0A6B3GG34-F1
#
_entry.id   AF-A0A6B3GG34-F1
#
_cell.length_a   1.000
_cell.length_b   1.000
_cell.length_c   1.000
_cell.angle_alpha   90.00
_cell.angle_beta   90.00
_cell.angle_gamma   90.00
#
_symmetry.space_group_name_H-M   'P 1'
#
loop_
_entity.id
_entity.type
_entity.pdbx_description
1 polymer ?
#
loop_
_entity_poly.entity_id
_entity_poly.type
_entity_poly.pdbx_seq_one_letter_code
_entity_poly.pdbx_strand_id
1 'polypeptide(L)'
;LLTGLSLSIGAGEVGPGGVLDYLLGRDGARDNARLSLVVGDLRLPRTLTALLVGAALGVAGCLLQAVTRNPLAETGLLGVNAGASLGVVAGIA
;
A
#
# COMPACT_ATOMS: atom_id res chain seq x y z
N LEU A 1 4.55 1.87 13.67
CA LEU A 1 4.74 0.45 14.04
C LEU A 1 4.30 -0.49 12.92
N LEU A 2 3.04 -0.47 12.48
CA LEU A 2 2.55 -1.35 11.39
C LEU A 2 3.28 -1.12 10.05
N THR A 3 3.63 0.12 9.73
CA THR A 3 4.44 0.47 8.56
C THR A 3 5.83 -0.14 8.60
N GLY A 4 6.54 0.04 9.73
CA GLY A 4 7.84 -0.58 9.97
C GLY A 4 7.79 -2.11 9.94
N LEU A 5 6.72 -2.71 10.50
CA LEU A 5 6.49 -4.15 10.44
C LEU A 5 6.26 -4.62 9.00
N SER A 6 5.45 -3.91 8.22
CA SER A 6 5.18 -4.21 6.81
C SER A 6 6.42 -4.08 5.92
N LEU A 7 7.38 -3.22 6.28
CA LEU A 7 8.67 -3.12 5.59
C LEU A 7 9.65 -4.20 6.02
N SER A 8 9.54 -4.68 7.27
CA SER A 8 10.43 -5.70 7.84
C SER A 8 10.02 -7.13 7.46
N ILE A 9 8.72 -7.38 7.29
CA ILE A 9 8.17 -8.69 6.91
C ILE A 9 8.06 -8.78 5.39
N GLY A 10 8.67 -9.81 4.80
CA GLY A 10 8.58 -10.07 3.35
C GLY A 10 9.55 -11.14 2.88
N ALA A 11 9.54 -11.43 1.57
CA ALA A 11 10.47 -12.38 0.98
C ALA A 11 11.93 -11.91 1.15
N GLY A 12 12.80 -12.82 1.62
CA GLY A 12 14.22 -12.60 1.89
C GLY A 12 14.56 -12.22 3.34
N GLU A 13 15.69 -12.72 3.83
CA GLU A 13 16.27 -12.40 5.14
C GLU A 13 16.84 -10.98 5.17
N VAL A 14 15.96 -9.99 5.08
CA VAL A 14 16.30 -8.59 5.32
C VAL A 14 15.79 -8.26 6.71
N GLY A 15 16.69 -8.32 7.69
CA GLY A 15 16.37 -7.95 9.07
C GLY A 15 15.94 -6.48 9.18
N PRO A 16 15.27 -6.08 10.28
CA PRO A 16 14.79 -4.72 10.48
C PRO A 16 15.90 -3.66 10.44
N GLY A 17 17.14 -4.03 10.79
CA GLY A 17 18.32 -3.18 10.63
C GLY A 17 18.61 -2.85 9.17
N GLY A 18 18.64 -3.86 8.28
CA GLY A 18 18.92 -3.65 6.85
C GLY A 18 17.87 -2.81 6.13
N VAL A 19 16.61 -2.85 6.58
CA VAL A 19 15.57 -1.92 6.08
C VAL A 19 15.87 -0.48 6.52
N LEU A 20 16.23 -0.28 7.79
CA LEU A 20 16.54 1.04 8.32
C LEU A 20 17.77 1.63 7.63
N ASP A 21 18.80 0.82 7.42
CA ASP A 21 20.03 1.22 6.75
C ASP A 21 19.77 1.56 5.27
N TYR A 22 18.92 0.80 4.58
CA TYR A 22 18.49 1.11 3.22
C TYR A 22 17.72 2.44 3.12
N LEU A 23 16.77 2.67 4.04
CA LEU A 23 15.98 3.91 4.07
C LEU A 23 16.87 5.13 4.36
N LEU A 24 17.77 5.00 5.33
CA LEU A 24 18.71 6.05 5.73
C LEU A 24 19.94 6.17 4.81
N GLY A 25 20.12 5.25 3.86
CA GLY A 25 21.26 5.22 2.96
C GLY A 25 22.59 4.95 3.65
N ARG A 26 22.59 4.21 4.76
CA ARG A 26 23.79 3.86 5.54
C ARG A 26 24.55 2.70 4.88
N ASP A 27 25.85 2.66 5.11
CA ASP A 27 26.75 1.54 4.77
C ASP A 27 26.68 1.02 3.32
N GLY A 28 26.37 1.91 2.36
CA GLY A 28 26.21 1.50 0.95
C GLY A 28 25.02 0.57 0.71
N ALA A 29 24.05 0.51 1.62
CA ALA A 29 22.91 -0.41 1.54
C ALA A 29 22.06 -0.24 0.27
N ARG A 30 22.07 0.96 -0.34
CA ARG A 30 21.41 1.24 -1.63
C ARG A 30 22.14 0.65 -2.84
N ASP A 31 23.44 0.40 -2.73
CA ASP A 31 24.25 -0.19 -3.80
C ASP A 31 24.12 -1.73 -3.83
N ASN A 32 23.60 -2.31 -2.75
CA ASN A 32 23.31 -3.74 -2.71
C ASN A 32 22.06 -4.05 -3.56
N ALA A 33 22.28 -4.65 -4.73
CA ALA A 33 21.24 -4.99 -5.70
C ALA A 33 20.08 -5.82 -5.13
N ARG A 34 20.33 -6.66 -4.11
CA ARG A 34 19.28 -7.44 -3.46
C ARG A 34 18.44 -6.58 -2.53
N LEU A 35 19.06 -5.70 -1.74
CA LEU A 35 18.34 -4.79 -0.84
C LEU A 35 17.55 -3.74 -1.62
N SER A 36 18.11 -3.21 -2.70
CA SER A 36 17.41 -2.25 -3.57
C SER A 36 16.16 -2.85 -4.22
N LEU A 37 16.26 -4.06 -4.77
CA LEU A 37 15.11 -4.75 -5.36
C LEU A 37 14.04 -5.05 -4.29
N VAL A 38 14.44 -5.64 -3.17
CA VAL A 38 13.49 -6.10 -2.15
C VAL A 38 12.83 -4.92 -1.43
N VAL A 39 13.62 -3.97 -0.93
CA VAL A 39 13.08 -2.84 -0.13
C VAL A 39 12.58 -1.72 -1.03
N GLY A 40 13.33 -1.37 -2.07
CA GLY A 40 13.01 -0.29 -3.00
C GLY A 40 11.88 -0.63 -3.97
N ASP A 41 12.00 -1.72 -4.72
CA ASP A 41 11.07 -1.99 -5.83
C ASP A 41 9.83 -2.80 -5.42
N LEU A 42 9.91 -3.55 -4.31
CA LEU A 42 8.81 -4.42 -3.88
C LEU A 42 8.13 -3.92 -2.60
N ARG A 43 8.86 -3.80 -1.49
CA ARG A 43 8.26 -3.53 -0.17
C ARG A 43 7.78 -2.09 -0.04
N LEU A 44 8.62 -1.10 -0.34
CA LEU A 44 8.25 0.32 -0.26
C LEU A 44 7.00 0.66 -1.06
N PRO A 45 6.94 0.42 -2.39
CA PRO A 45 5.76 0.78 -3.18
C PRO A 45 4.51 0.05 -2.68
N ARG A 46 4.61 -1.23 -2.30
CA ARG A 46 3.49 -1.97 -1.71
C ARG A 46 2.98 -1.37 -0.40
N THR A 47 3.89 -0.96 0.49
CA THR A 47 3.49 -0.34 1.76
C THR A 47 2.85 1.02 1.56
N LEU A 48 3.37 1.81 0.62
CA LEU A 48 2.82 3.12 0.27
C LEU A 48 1.44 2.97 -0.38
N THR A 49 1.26 2.05 -1.32
CA THR A 49 -0.05 1.81 -1.94
C THR A 49 -1.06 1.31 -0.91
N ALA A 50 -0.69 0.41 -0.01
CA ALA A 50 -1.56 -0.05 1.06
C ALA A 50 -2.02 1.10 1.99
N LEU A 51 -1.11 2.01 2.36
CA LEU A 51 -1.44 3.17 3.19
C LEU A 51 -2.36 4.15 2.45
N LEU A 52 -2.04 4.49 1.21
CA LEU A 52 -2.81 5.43 0.40
C LEU A 52 -4.21 4.90 0.09
N VAL A 53 -4.30 3.64 -0.33
CA VAL A 53 -5.58 3.00 -0.62
C VAL A 53 -6.42 2.87 0.66
N GLY A 54 -5.82 2.43 1.76
CA GLY A 54 -6.52 2.33 3.05
C GLY A 54 -7.05 3.68 3.54
N ALA A 55 -6.23 4.75 3.45
CA ALA A 55 -6.65 6.10 3.81
C ALA A 55 -7.77 6.61 2.91
N ALA A 56 -7.64 6.44 1.59
CA ALA A 56 -8.67 6.87 0.63
C ALA A 56 -10.01 6.15 0.86
N LEU A 57 -9.98 4.82 1.07
CA LEU A 57 -11.17 4.03 1.37
C LEU A 57 -11.79 4.41 2.72
N GLY A 58 -10.97 4.67 3.74
CA GLY A 58 -11.44 5.15 5.05
C GLY A 58 -12.16 6.50 4.95
N VAL A 59 -11.58 7.46 4.22
CA VAL A 59 -12.20 8.77 3.98
C VAL A 59 -13.49 8.63 3.17
N ALA A 60 -13.47 7.84 2.09
CA ALA A 60 -14.65 7.64 1.25
C ALA A 60 -15.79 6.97 2.03
N GLY A 61 -15.49 5.97 2.87
CA GLY A 61 -16.46 5.34 3.77
C GLY A 61 -17.03 6.31 4.79
N CYS A 62 -16.18 7.11 5.45
CA CYS A 62 -16.61 8.11 6.41
C CYS A 62 -17.53 9.17 5.78
N LEU A 63 -17.17 9.68 4.59
CA LEU A 63 -18.00 10.63 3.84
C LEU A 63 -19.35 10.02 3.46
N LEU A 64 -19.36 8.78 2.98
CA LEU A 64 -20.61 8.13 2.57
C LEU A 64 -21.52 7.87 3.78
N GLN A 65 -20.96 7.39 4.89
CA GLN A 65 -21.70 7.20 6.14
C GLN A 65 -22.28 8.52 6.64
N ALA A 66 -21.52 9.63 6.55
CA ALA A 66 -21.97 10.96 6.94
C ALA A 66 -23.09 11.51 6.05
N VAL A 67 -22.95 11.41 4.73
CA VAL A 67 -23.95 11.90 3.76
C VAL A 67 -25.25 11.10 3.84
N THR A 68 -25.14 9.78 3.94
CA THR A 68 -26.32 8.89 4.06
C THR A 68 -26.92 8.89 5.46
N ARG A 69 -26.19 9.40 6.46
CA ARG A 69 -26.50 9.27 7.89
C ARG A 69 -26.78 7.82 8.29
N ASN A 70 -26.05 6.89 7.68
CA ASN A 70 -26.17 5.45 7.92
C ASN A 70 -24.78 4.85 8.19
N PRO A 71 -24.49 4.40 9.42
CA PRO A 71 -23.20 3.81 9.76
C PRO A 71 -22.92 2.48 9.04
N LEU A 72 -23.94 1.88 8.40
CA LEU A 72 -23.80 0.67 7.59
C LEU A 72 -23.54 0.96 6.11
N ALA A 73 -23.52 2.24 5.69
CA ALA A 73 -23.26 2.58 4.30
C ALA A 73 -21.81 2.27 3.93
N GLU A 74 -21.63 1.55 2.81
CA GLU A 74 -20.33 1.24 2.23
C GLU A 74 -20.23 1.71 0.78
N THR A 75 -19.02 2.05 0.36
CA THR A 75 -18.73 2.63 -0.96
C THR A 75 -19.01 1.69 -2.13
N GLY A 76 -19.12 0.39 -1.89
CA GLY A 76 -19.49 -0.62 -2.89
C GLY A 76 -20.89 -0.40 -3.49
N LEU A 77 -21.81 0.20 -2.73
CA LEU A 77 -23.20 0.42 -3.17
C LEU A 77 -23.34 1.44 -4.30
N LEU A 78 -22.33 2.29 -4.52
CA LEU A 78 -22.34 3.33 -5.56
C LEU A 78 -21.84 2.84 -6.93
N GLY A 79 -21.53 1.55 -7.08
CA GLY A 79 -21.09 0.97 -8.36
C GLY A 79 -19.62 1.25 -8.72
N VAL A 80 -18.84 1.87 -7.83
CA VAL A 80 -17.42 2.20 -8.04
C VAL A 80 -16.59 0.95 -8.35
N ASN A 81 -16.85 -0.17 -7.66
CA ASN A 81 -16.15 -1.43 -7.91
C ASN A 81 -16.43 -2.01 -9.30
N ALA A 82 -17.68 -1.91 -9.77
CA ALA A 82 -18.08 -2.38 -11.10
C ALA A 82 -17.47 -1.51 -12.20
N GLY A 83 -17.41 -0.19 -12.00
CA GLY A 83 -16.71 0.71 -12.93
C GLY A 83 -15.20 0.44 -12.98
N ALA A 84 -14.57 0.22 -11.82
CA ALA A 84 -13.15 -0.11 -11.75
C ALA A 84 -12.83 -1.45 -12.44
N SER A 85 -13.62 -2.49 -12.21
CA SER A 85 -13.41 -3.80 -12.86
C SER A 85 -13.59 -3.73 -14.37
N LEU A 86 -14.60 -2.98 -14.85
CA LEU A 86 -14.78 -2.73 -16.28
C LEU A 86 -13.57 -1.98 -16.88
N GLY A 87 -13.07 -0.95 -16.19
CA GLY A 87 -11.87 -0.22 -16.63
C GLY A 87 -10.62 -1.08 -16.71
N VAL A 88 -10.41 -1.98 -15.74
CA VAL A 88 -9.31 -2.95 -15.78
C VAL A 88 -9.45 -3.87 -16.99
N VAL A 89 -10.62 -4.48 -17.19
CA VAL A 89 -10.87 -5.40 -18.32
C VAL A 89 -10.68 -4.67 -19.66
N ALA A 90 -11.21 -3.46 -19.79
CA ALA A 90 -11.08 -2.67 -21.01
C ALA A 90 -9.64 -2.21 -21.30
N GLY A 91 -8.82 -1.98 -20.27
CA GLY A 91 -7.44 -1.55 -20.43
C GLY A 91 -6.45 -2.69 -20.70
N ILE A 92 -6.81 -3.94 -20.36
CA ILE A 92 -5.98 -5.13 -20.65
C ILE A 92 -6.41 -5.89 -21.91
N ALA A 93 -7.65 -5.67 -22.39
CA ALA A 93 -8.16 -6.22 -23.64
C ALA A 93 -7.55 -5.51 -24.87
#